data_AF-A0A2V5UGB5-F1
#
_entry.id   AF-A0A2V5UGB5-F1
#
_cell.length_a   1.000
_cell.length_b   1.000
_cell.length_c   1.000
_cell.angle_alpha   90.00
_cell.angle_beta   90.00
_cell.angle_gamma   90.00
#
_symmetry.space_group_name_H-M   'P 1'
#
loop_
_entity.id
_entity.type
_entity.pdbx_description
1 polymer ?
#
loop_
_entity_poly.entity_id
_entity_poly.type
_entity_poly.pdbx_seq_one_letter_code
_entity_poly.pdbx_strand_id
1 'polypeptide(L)'
;MQYAIMGSVYSSHVLRYKRPRVGLISLGEEDVKGNELTKEAFKMLKESSLNFRGNIEGRHLFEDPVEVVVCDGFVGNVILKTSESIAVAIFKWLKQELTRSKIHMVGAYLARKAFRVIKDKTNYEEYGGMPLL
;
A
#
# COMPACT_ATOMS: atom_id res chain seq x y z
N MET A 1 -17.86 2.58 0.28
CA MET A 1 -18.42 2.63 -1.10
C MET A 1 -17.87 3.81 -1.91
N GLN A 2 -18.11 5.06 -1.49
CA GLN A 2 -17.72 6.23 -2.28
C GLN A 2 -16.21 6.27 -2.60
N TYR A 3 -15.34 6.05 -1.61
CA TYR A 3 -13.89 5.96 -1.83
C TYR A 3 -13.48 4.89 -2.86
N ALA A 4 -14.21 3.78 -2.95
CA ALA A 4 -13.96 2.75 -3.95
C ALA A 4 -14.23 3.23 -5.37
N ILE A 5 -15.35 3.96 -5.55
CA ILE A 5 -15.72 4.54 -6.84
C ILE A 5 -14.68 5.59 -7.24
N MET A 6 -14.34 6.50 -6.32
CA MET A 6 -13.38 7.56 -6.58
C MET A 6 -11.99 7.02 -6.90
N GLY A 7 -11.51 6.06 -6.10
CA GLY A 7 -10.25 5.37 -6.36
C GLY A 7 -10.25 4.63 -7.70
N SER A 8 -11.36 3.98 -8.07
CA SER A 8 -11.50 3.29 -9.37
C SER A 8 -11.48 4.25 -10.55
N VAL A 9 -12.17 5.40 -10.45
CA VAL A 9 -12.14 6.45 -11.48
C VAL A 9 -10.74 7.05 -11.60
N TYR A 10 -10.09 7.38 -10.49
CA TYR A 10 -8.73 7.91 -10.48
C TYR A 10 -7.74 6.91 -11.09
N SER A 11 -7.79 5.66 -10.64
CA SER A 11 -6.90 4.60 -11.12
C SER A 11 -7.10 4.32 -12.61
N SER A 12 -8.32 4.42 -13.12
CA SER A 12 -8.60 4.23 -14.54
C SER A 12 -8.21 5.42 -15.43
N HIS A 13 -8.53 6.65 -15.02
CA HIS A 13 -8.37 7.83 -15.86
C HIS A 13 -6.99 8.47 -15.74
N VAL A 14 -6.44 8.50 -14.52
CA VAL A 14 -5.15 9.12 -14.23
C VAL A 14 -4.03 8.09 -14.34
N LEU A 15 -4.16 6.95 -13.64
CA LEU A 15 -3.13 5.90 -13.64
C LEU A 15 -3.25 4.91 -14.82
N ARG A 16 -4.27 5.07 -15.68
CA ARG A 16 -4.47 4.31 -16.93
C ARG A 16 -4.71 2.81 -16.76
N TYR A 17 -5.13 2.36 -15.58
CA TYR A 17 -5.57 0.98 -15.39
C TYR A 17 -6.97 0.78 -16.00
N LYS A 18 -7.07 0.06 -17.13
CA LYS A 18 -8.36 -0.09 -17.85
C LYS A 18 -9.52 -0.62 -17.00
N ARG A 19 -9.25 -1.53 -16.06
CA ARG A 19 -10.26 -2.15 -15.19
C ARG A 19 -9.68 -2.39 -13.78
N PRO A 20 -9.47 -1.33 -12.98
CA PRO A 20 -8.69 -1.42 -11.75
C PRO A 20 -9.41 -2.28 -10.73
N ARG A 21 -8.68 -3.24 -10.15
CA ARG A 21 -9.17 -4.11 -9.09
C ARG A 21 -9.34 -3.32 -7.81
N VAL A 22 -10.46 -3.53 -7.15
CA VAL A 22 -10.77 -2.92 -5.85
C VAL A 22 -10.74 -4.01 -4.78
N GLY A 23 -9.95 -3.80 -3.72
CA GLY A 23 -9.93 -4.65 -2.53
C GLY A 23 -10.37 -3.89 -1.29
N LEU A 24 -11.02 -4.58 -0.36
CA LEU A 24 -11.42 -4.04 0.94
C LEU A 24 -10.48 -4.58 2.01
N ILE A 25 -9.82 -3.71 2.78
CA ILE A 25 -8.98 -4.16 3.90
C ILE A 25 -9.84 -4.86 4.95
N SER A 26 -9.41 -6.05 5.33
CA SER A 26 -10.01 -6.82 6.41
C SER A 26 -8.95 -7.64 7.15
N LEU A 27 -9.39 -8.31 8.22
CA LEU A 27 -8.56 -9.21 9.04
C LEU A 27 -8.37 -10.60 8.42
N GLY A 28 -9.07 -10.89 7.32
CA GLY A 28 -9.00 -12.15 6.59
C GLY A 28 -9.70 -12.02 5.23
N GLU A 29 -9.43 -12.96 4.34
CA GLU A 29 -9.96 -12.96 2.96
C GLU A 29 -11.44 -13.35 2.90
N GLU A 30 -11.99 -14.00 3.92
CA GLU A 30 -13.37 -14.51 3.86
C GLU A 30 -14.41 -13.37 3.94
N ASP A 31 -15.51 -13.49 3.19
CA ASP A 31 -16.61 -12.51 3.10
C ASP A 31 -17.20 -12.11 4.47
N VAL A 32 -17.07 -12.98 5.48
CA VAL A 32 -17.63 -12.79 6.83
C VAL A 32 -16.66 -12.14 7.82
N LYS A 33 -15.42 -11.85 7.42
CA LYS A 33 -14.41 -11.24 8.29
C LYS A 33 -14.47 -9.72 8.23
N GLY A 34 -14.13 -9.11 9.37
CA GLY A 34 -14.14 -7.66 9.55
C GLY A 34 -15.18 -7.22 10.59
N ASN A 35 -15.12 -5.94 10.94
CA ASN A 35 -16.12 -5.31 11.81
C ASN A 35 -17.44 -5.08 11.02
N GLU A 36 -18.46 -4.55 11.69
CA GLU A 36 -19.76 -4.28 11.05
C GLU A 36 -19.62 -3.35 9.84
N LEU A 37 -18.82 -2.29 9.96
CA LEU A 37 -18.53 -1.36 8.86
C LEU A 37 -17.93 -2.06 7.64
N THR A 38 -16.93 -2.92 7.83
CA THR A 38 -16.29 -3.69 6.75
C THR A 38 -17.32 -4.63 6.10
N LYS A 39 -18.16 -5.31 6.89
CA LYS A 39 -19.18 -6.22 6.37
C LYS A 39 -20.25 -5.51 5.55
N GLU A 40 -20.70 -4.34 5.99
CA GLU A 40 -21.65 -3.52 5.24
C GLU A 40 -21.02 -2.99 3.95
N ALA A 41 -19.79 -2.47 4.03
CA ALA A 41 -19.06 -2.02 2.85
C ALA A 41 -18.85 -3.16 1.85
N PHE A 42 -18.54 -4.38 2.32
CA PHE A 42 -18.38 -5.56 1.49
C PHE A 42 -19.65 -5.86 0.68
N LYS A 43 -20.83 -5.88 1.33
CA LYS A 43 -22.12 -6.11 0.65
C LYS A 43 -22.35 -5.09 -0.46
N MET A 44 -22.17 -3.80 -0.14
CA MET A 44 -22.33 -2.71 -1.11
C MET A 44 -21.37 -2.85 -2.29
N LEU A 45 -20.10 -3.18 -2.04
CA LEU A 45 -19.09 -3.33 -3.09
C LEU A 45 -19.35 -4.54 -3.97
N LYS A 46 -19.84 -5.64 -3.40
CA LYS A 46 -20.20 -6.87 -4.12
C LYS A 46 -21.39 -6.67 -5.08
N GLU A 47 -22.32 -5.80 -4.73
CA GLU A 47 -23.47 -5.44 -5.57
C GLU A 47 -23.15 -4.33 -6.59
N SER A 48 -21.95 -3.75 -6.53
CA SER A 48 -21.53 -2.66 -7.41
C SER A 48 -21.06 -3.14 -8.79
N SER A 49 -20.91 -2.21 -9.73
CA SER A 49 -20.27 -2.46 -11.03
C SER A 49 -18.74 -2.42 -11.00
N LEU A 50 -18.13 -2.21 -9.83
CA LEU A 50 -16.67 -2.15 -9.69
C LEU A 50 -16.05 -3.54 -9.89
N ASN A 51 -14.77 -3.57 -10.29
CA ASN A 51 -13.99 -4.81 -10.35
C ASN A 51 -13.55 -5.23 -8.94
N PHE A 52 -14.52 -5.57 -8.09
CA PHE A 52 -14.29 -5.91 -6.70
C PHE A 52 -13.72 -7.32 -6.55
N ARG A 53 -12.53 -7.41 -5.92
CA ARG A 53 -11.82 -8.67 -5.67
C ARG A 53 -12.18 -9.33 -4.35
N GLY A 54 -12.89 -8.63 -3.46
CA GLY A 54 -13.22 -9.10 -2.13
C GLY A 54 -12.34 -8.47 -1.05
N ASN A 55 -12.28 -9.15 0.09
CA ASN A 55 -11.45 -8.76 1.21
C ASN A 55 -9.97 -9.06 0.91
N ILE A 56 -9.09 -8.19 1.37
CA ILE A 56 -7.65 -8.40 1.33
C ILE A 56 -7.03 -8.13 2.71
N GLU A 57 -5.98 -8.86 3.03
CA GLU A 57 -5.15 -8.66 4.22
C GLU A 57 -4.01 -7.67 3.96
N GLY A 58 -3.40 -7.17 5.04
CA GLY A 58 -2.27 -6.24 4.95
C GLY A 58 -1.06 -6.77 4.17
N ARG A 59 -0.84 -8.10 4.14
CA ARG A 59 0.25 -8.71 3.35
C ARG A 59 0.05 -8.53 1.84
N HIS A 60 -1.20 -8.51 1.36
CA HIS A 60 -1.52 -8.37 -0.06
C HIS A 60 -1.18 -6.99 -0.61
N LEU A 61 -0.98 -5.99 0.26
CA LEU A 61 -0.48 -4.67 -0.17
C LEU A 61 0.87 -4.76 -0.89
N PHE A 62 1.67 -5.81 -0.62
CA PHE A 62 3.00 -5.98 -1.18
C PHE A 62 3.16 -7.27 -2.02
N GLU A 63 2.45 -8.35 -1.68
CA GLU A 63 2.63 -9.67 -2.32
C GLU A 63 1.69 -9.94 -3.50
N ASP A 64 0.47 -9.40 -3.49
CA ASP A 64 -0.49 -9.42 -4.62
C ASP A 64 -1.35 -8.14 -4.59
N PRO A 65 -0.75 -6.99 -4.96
CA PRO A 65 -1.42 -5.72 -4.83
C PRO A 65 -2.59 -5.61 -5.80
N VAL A 66 -3.67 -5.00 -5.32
CA VAL A 66 -4.77 -4.49 -6.15
C VAL A 66 -4.57 -2.99 -6.39
N GLU A 67 -5.12 -2.49 -7.49
CA GLU A 67 -4.89 -1.11 -7.90
C GLU A 67 -5.61 -0.08 -7.00
N VAL A 68 -6.68 -0.48 -6.33
CA VAL A 68 -7.43 0.35 -5.39
C VAL A 68 -7.70 -0.44 -4.13
N VAL A 69 -7.22 0.07 -3.00
CA VAL A 69 -7.47 -0.51 -1.67
C VAL A 69 -8.33 0.45 -0.88
N VAL A 70 -9.39 -0.07 -0.28
CA VAL A 70 -10.35 0.72 0.51
C VAL A 70 -10.32 0.26 1.95
N CYS A 71 -10.33 1.20 2.88
CA CYS A 71 -10.38 0.98 4.32
C CYS A 71 -11.09 2.16 4.98
N ASP A 72 -11.39 2.06 6.28
CA ASP A 72 -11.73 3.24 7.06
C ASP A 72 -10.49 4.12 7.28
N GLY A 73 -10.71 5.41 7.53
CA GLY A 73 -9.62 6.38 7.66
C GLY A 73 -8.68 6.11 8.84
N PHE A 74 -9.15 5.46 9.91
CA PHE A 74 -8.31 5.11 11.04
C PHE A 74 -7.35 3.97 10.67
N VAL A 75 -7.88 2.87 10.11
CA VAL A 75 -7.07 1.74 9.65
C VAL A 75 -6.10 2.17 8.54
N GLY A 76 -6.56 2.96 7.58
CA GLY A 76 -5.72 3.48 6.51
C GLY A 76 -4.54 4.32 7.03
N ASN A 77 -4.79 5.21 8.00
CA ASN A 77 -3.74 6.02 8.61
C ASN A 77 -2.75 5.17 9.41
N VAL A 78 -3.24 4.19 10.18
CA VAL A 78 -2.37 3.25 10.90
C VAL A 78 -1.48 2.47 9.93
N ILE A 79 -2.04 1.93 8.83
CA ILE A 79 -1.28 1.21 7.81
C ILE A 79 -0.22 2.12 7.20
N LEU A 80 -0.60 3.30 6.70
CA LEU A 80 0.30 4.24 6.05
C LEU A 80 1.47 4.63 6.98
N LYS A 81 1.15 5.09 8.20
CA LYS A 81 2.17 5.54 9.17
C LYS A 81 3.07 4.40 9.63
N THR A 82 2.54 3.19 9.75
CA THR A 82 3.32 2.01 10.11
C THR A 82 4.27 1.63 8.98
N SER A 83 3.79 1.60 7.73
CA SER A 83 4.62 1.31 6.56
C SER A 83 5.74 2.34 6.38
N GLU A 84 5.44 3.63 6.54
CA GLU A 84 6.45 4.71 6.55
C GLU A 84 7.50 4.51 7.65
N SER A 85 7.04 4.24 8.89
CA SER A 85 7.92 4.08 10.06
C SER A 85 8.83 2.86 9.92
N ILE A 86 8.30 1.74 9.44
CA ILE A 86 9.07 0.51 9.21
C ILE A 86 10.14 0.76 8.15
N ALA A 87 9.80 1.42 7.04
CA ALA A 87 10.77 1.68 5.98
C ALA A 87 11.94 2.55 6.49
N VAL A 88 11.64 3.61 7.25
CA VAL A 88 12.65 4.45 7.90
C VAL A 88 13.51 3.64 8.88
N ALA A 89 12.91 2.77 9.68
CA ALA A 89 13.62 1.92 10.63
C ALA A 89 14.59 0.96 9.93
N ILE A 90 14.15 0.28 8.87
CA ILE A 90 14.98 -0.63 8.08
C ILE A 90 16.20 0.10 7.51
N PHE A 91 16.01 1.27 6.88
CA PHE A 91 17.13 2.04 6.35
C PHE A 91 18.09 2.52 7.45
N LYS A 92 17.57 2.87 8.63
CA LYS A 92 18.39 3.25 9.79
C LYS A 92 19.25 2.07 10.26
N TRP A 93 18.66 0.89 10.43
CA TRP A 93 19.37 -0.31 10.86
C TRP A 93 20.41 -0.76 9.82
N LEU A 94 20.05 -0.75 8.54
CA LEU A 94 20.99 -1.05 7.44
C LEU A 94 22.17 -0.09 7.45
N LYS A 95 21.91 1.23 7.56
CA LYS A 95 22.99 2.23 7.63
C LYS A 95 23.89 2.01 8.85
N GLN A 96 23.31 1.68 10.00
CA GLN A 96 24.07 1.36 11.20
C GLN A 96 25.00 0.17 10.94
N GLU A 97 24.49 -0.97 10.45
CA GLU A 97 25.31 -2.16 10.28
C GLU A 97 26.36 -2.04 9.15
N LEU A 98 26.00 -1.36 8.06
CA LEU A 98 26.90 -1.13 6.93
C LEU A 98 28.06 -0.16 7.25
N THR A 99 27.93 0.68 8.27
CA THR A 99 28.96 1.64 8.67
C THR A 99 29.89 1.12 9.77
N ARG A 100 29.63 -0.05 10.36
CA ARG A 100 30.43 -0.62 11.46
C ARG A 100 31.80 -1.15 11.05
N SER A 101 32.01 -1.49 9.79
CA SER A 101 33.26 -2.09 9.31
C SER A 101 33.71 -1.48 7.98
N LYS A 102 35.03 -1.32 7.80
CA LYS A 102 35.62 -0.87 6.53
C LYS A 102 35.22 -1.75 5.35
N ILE A 103 35.08 -3.07 5.56
CA ILE A 103 34.63 -4.01 4.54
C ILE A 103 33.16 -3.75 4.17
N HIS A 104 32.29 -3.56 5.16
CA HIS A 104 30.88 -3.25 4.92
C HIS A 104 30.71 -1.90 4.21
N MET A 105 31.54 -0.91 4.53
CA MET A 105 31.50 0.39 3.84
C MET A 105 31.86 0.28 2.36
N VAL A 106 32.83 -0.56 2.00
CA VAL A 106 33.15 -0.84 0.58
C VAL A 106 31.96 -1.53 -0.10
N GLY A 107 31.35 -2.54 0.54
CA GLY A 107 30.14 -3.19 0.02
C GLY A 107 28.98 -2.22 -0.17
N ALA A 108 28.75 -1.33 0.80
CA ALA A 108 27.74 -0.29 0.73
C ALA A 108 28.00 0.72 -0.40
N TYR A 109 29.27 1.06 -0.64
CA TYR A 109 29.66 1.93 -1.75
C TYR A 109 29.37 1.28 -3.11
N LEU A 110 29.66 -0.01 -3.27
CA LEU A 110 29.35 -0.75 -4.49
C LEU A 110 27.83 -0.85 -4.71
N ALA A 111 27.07 -1.12 -3.65
CA ALA A 111 25.62 -1.24 -3.68
C ALA A 111 24.86 0.11 -3.67
N ARG A 112 25.56 1.26 -3.62
CA ARG A 112 24.94 2.58 -3.41
C ARG A 112 23.83 2.93 -4.41
N LYS A 113 23.97 2.48 -5.67
CA LYS A 113 22.95 2.71 -6.70
C LYS A 113 21.67 1.92 -6.41
N ALA A 114 21.79 0.66 -5.99
CA ALA A 114 20.64 -0.15 -5.60
C ALA A 114 19.94 0.43 -4.37
N PHE A 115 20.68 0.84 -3.34
CA PHE A 115 20.09 1.48 -2.16
C PHE A 115 19.36 2.78 -2.49
N ARG A 116 19.88 3.58 -3.43
CA ARG A 116 19.20 4.79 -3.90
C ARG A 116 17.86 4.45 -4.55
N VAL A 117 17.85 3.51 -5.50
CA VAL A 117 16.62 3.06 -6.18
C VAL A 117 15.57 2.55 -5.19
N ILE A 118 15.96 1.78 -4.18
CA ILE A 118 15.01 1.28 -3.17
C ILE A 118 14.49 2.42 -2.28
N LYS A 119 15.36 3.36 -1.91
CA LYS A 119 14.96 4.53 -1.13
C LYS A 119 13.95 5.39 -1.89
N ASP A 120 14.18 5.59 -3.19
CA ASP A 120 13.30 6.39 -4.05
C ASP A 120 11.91 5.73 -4.17
N LYS A 121 11.85 4.39 -4.27
CA LYS A 121 10.56 3.63 -4.22
C LYS A 121 9.78 3.79 -2.91
N THR A 122 10.44 4.19 -1.83
CA THR A 122 9.79 4.42 -0.52
C THR A 122 9.26 5.85 -0.42
N ASN A 123 9.63 6.75 -1.34
CA ASN A 123 9.20 8.13 -1.33
C ASN A 123 7.87 8.29 -2.08
N TYR A 124 6.76 8.26 -1.34
CA TYR A 124 5.41 8.41 -1.89
C TYR A 124 5.14 9.79 -2.51
N GLU A 125 5.99 10.81 -2.23
CA GLU A 125 5.87 12.13 -2.85
C GLU A 125 6.05 12.08 -4.39
N GLU A 126 6.77 11.07 -4.93
CA GLU A 126 7.01 10.95 -6.37
C GLU A 126 5.78 10.52 -7.18
N TYR A 127 4.75 9.93 -6.55
CA TYR A 127 3.55 9.45 -7.25
C TYR A 127 2.40 10.48 -7.33
N GLY A 128 2.65 11.74 -6.95
CA GLY A 128 1.71 12.85 -7.14
C GLY A 128 0.99 13.35 -5.90
N GLY A 129 1.48 13.01 -4.70
CA GLY A 129 0.86 13.40 -3.43
C GLY A 129 -0.46 12.66 -3.14
N MET A 130 -1.13 13.01 -2.05
CA MET A 130 -2.43 12.43 -1.70
C MET A 130 -3.54 13.29 -2.32
N PRO A 131 -4.18 12.86 -3.42
CA PRO A 131 -5.32 13.59 -3.95
C PRO A 131 -6.44 13.59 -2.90
N LEU A 132 -6.99 14.77 -2.62
CA LEU A 132 -8.20 14.89 -1.81
C LEU A 132 -9.36 14.36 -2.64
N LEU A 133 -9.75 13.12 -2.36
CA LEU A 133 -10.86 12.39 -2.96
C LEU A 133 -11.97 12.25 -1.92
#